data_AF-A0A8T5NJV0-F1
#
_entry.id   AF-A0A8T5NJV0-F1
#
_cell.length_a   1.000
_cell.length_b   1.000
_cell.length_c   1.000
_cell.angle_alpha   90.00
_cell.angle_beta   90.00
_cell.angle_gamma   90.00
#
_symmetry.space_group_name_H-M   'P 1'
#
loop_
_entity.id
_entity.type
_entity.pdbx_description
1 polymer ?
#
loop_
_entity_poly.entity_id
_entity_poly.type
_entity_poly.pdbx_seq_one_letter_code
_entity_poly.pdbx_strand_id
1 'polypeptide(L)'
;MNLKDRKILQTIQDGIPIAPEPFKQVAKELGISEDEVISRMAGMIKDGTIRRFGASIGHRAIGITANAMCTWDVPDDKVEEVGAIMAGFAEVTHCYERPRYPGWKYNLFTMIHSYSRQECEKVAKEISLATGIRDYSILFSEKEFKKTGVRL
;
A
#
# COMPACT_ATOMS: atom_id res chain seq x y z
N MET A 1 -4.35 -22.61 5.82
CA MET A 1 -4.80 -21.81 6.99
C MET A 1 -5.90 -22.56 7.71
N ASN A 2 -5.79 -22.74 9.03
CA ASN A 2 -6.81 -23.42 9.85
C ASN A 2 -8.09 -22.56 9.94
N LEU A 3 -9.26 -23.19 10.09
CA LEU A 3 -10.55 -22.51 10.27
C LEU A 3 -10.56 -21.56 11.48
N LYS A 4 -9.91 -21.93 12.60
CA LYS A 4 -9.81 -21.06 13.78
C LYS A 4 -8.99 -19.81 13.49
N ASP A 5 -7.84 -19.97 12.82
CA ASP A 5 -6.96 -18.86 12.45
C ASP A 5 -7.70 -17.90 11.50
N ARG A 6 -8.45 -18.44 10.52
CA ARG A 6 -9.29 -17.63 9.63
C ARG A 6 -10.33 -16.81 10.41
N LYS A 7 -11.01 -17.42 11.38
CA LYS A 7 -12.01 -16.72 12.20
C LYS A 7 -11.36 -15.61 13.03
N ILE A 8 -10.21 -15.87 13.65
CA ILE A 8 -9.44 -14.84 14.36
C ILE A 8 -9.14 -13.66 13.44
N LEU A 9 -8.60 -13.92 12.24
CA LEU A 9 -8.30 -12.86 11.27
C LEU A 9 -9.54 -12.09 10.83
N GLN A 10 -10.68 -12.76 10.60
CA GLN A 10 -11.93 -12.10 10.24
C GLN A 10 -12.48 -11.20 11.36
N THR A 11 -12.35 -11.61 12.63
CA THR A 11 -12.76 -10.80 13.78
C THR A 11 -11.86 -9.58 13.97
N ILE A 12 -10.54 -9.70 13.75
CA ILE A 12 -9.59 -8.60 14.01
C ILE A 12 -9.20 -7.78 12.77
N GLN A 13 -9.82 -8.02 11.61
CA GLN A 13 -9.42 -7.38 10.34
C GLN A 13 -9.56 -5.86 10.32
N ASP A 14 -10.52 -5.33 11.09
CA ASP A 14 -10.73 -3.89 11.27
C ASP A 14 -9.96 -3.34 12.49
N GLY A 15 -9.15 -4.19 13.14
CA GLY A 15 -8.42 -3.90 14.38
C GLY A 15 -8.90 -4.76 15.55
N ILE A 16 -8.14 -4.73 16.65
CA ILE A 16 -8.61 -5.30 17.92
C ILE A 16 -9.53 -4.30 18.64
N PRO A 17 -10.45 -4.77 19.51
CA PRO A 17 -11.26 -3.88 20.34
C PRO A 17 -10.39 -2.91 21.15
N ILE A 18 -10.82 -1.65 21.26
CA ILE A 18 -10.15 -0.67 22.12
C ILE A 18 -10.72 -0.82 23.54
N ALA A 19 -10.16 -1.77 24.28
CA ALA A 19 -10.56 -2.13 25.64
C ALA A 19 -9.34 -2.58 26.47
N PRO A 20 -9.44 -2.63 27.82
CA PRO A 20 -8.34 -3.10 28.67
C PRO A 20 -7.91 -4.56 28.40
N GLU A 21 -8.85 -5.43 28.03
CA GLU A 21 -8.61 -6.85 27.74
C GLU A 21 -9.09 -7.20 26.31
N PRO A 22 -8.40 -6.73 25.26
CA PRO A 22 -8.91 -6.81 23.89
C PRO A 22 -8.95 -8.25 23.35
N PHE A 23 -7.96 -9.08 23.68
CA PHE A 23 -7.89 -10.47 23.24
C PHE A 23 -8.93 -11.35 23.93
N LYS A 24 -9.22 -11.09 25.21
CA LYS A 24 -10.33 -11.72 25.93
C LYS A 24 -11.69 -11.46 25.27
N GLN A 25 -11.93 -10.26 24.75
CA GLN A 25 -13.16 -9.96 24.02
C GLN A 25 -13.26 -10.74 22.71
N VAL A 26 -12.15 -10.82 21.95
CA VAL A 26 -12.06 -11.66 20.73
C VAL A 26 -12.28 -13.14 21.07
N ALA A 27 -11.67 -13.62 22.16
CA ALA A 27 -11.79 -15.00 22.62
C ALA A 27 -13.24 -15.35 22.98
N LYS A 28 -13.94 -14.44 23.66
CA LYS A 28 -15.37 -14.58 24.00
C LYS A 28 -16.25 -14.68 22.76
N GLU A 29 -16.01 -13.86 21.73
CA GLU A 29 -16.75 -13.91 20.47
C GLU A 29 -16.53 -15.24 19.73
N LEU A 30 -15.30 -15.76 19.78
CA LEU A 30 -14.91 -16.97 19.07
C LEU A 30 -15.14 -18.27 19.86
N GLY A 31 -15.52 -18.19 21.14
CA GLY A 31 -15.72 -19.34 22.01
C GLY A 31 -14.44 -20.11 22.32
N ILE A 32 -13.30 -19.42 22.42
CA ILE A 32 -11.97 -19.99 22.74
C ILE A 32 -11.34 -19.27 23.93
N SER A 33 -10.20 -19.76 24.44
CA SER A 33 -9.47 -19.04 25.50
C SER A 33 -8.67 -17.86 24.93
N GLU A 34 -8.41 -16.87 25.77
CA GLU A 34 -7.52 -15.75 25.44
C GLU A 34 -6.12 -16.22 25.05
N ASP A 35 -5.56 -17.19 25.79
CA ASP A 35 -4.27 -17.80 25.47
C ASP A 35 -4.26 -18.45 24.07
N GLU A 36 -5.37 -19.07 23.64
CA GLU A 36 -5.46 -19.64 22.30
C GLU A 36 -5.46 -18.54 21.22
N VAL A 37 -6.14 -17.42 21.44
CA VAL A 37 -6.10 -16.26 20.53
C VAL A 37 -4.67 -15.73 20.41
N ILE A 38 -4.03 -15.44 21.55
CA ILE A 38 -2.68 -14.85 21.60
C ILE A 38 -1.66 -15.80 20.94
N SER A 39 -1.69 -17.08 21.28
CA SER A 39 -0.77 -18.09 20.74
C SER A 39 -0.92 -18.24 19.22
N ARG A 40 -2.16 -18.29 18.71
CA ARG A 40 -2.42 -18.36 17.26
C ARG A 40 -1.98 -17.10 16.52
N MET A 41 -2.29 -15.93 17.07
CA MET A 41 -1.83 -14.65 16.49
C MET A 41 -0.30 -14.58 16.46
N ALA A 42 0.37 -14.97 17.53
CA ALA A 42 1.83 -15.02 17.58
C ALA A 42 2.41 -16.01 16.55
N GLY A 43 1.77 -17.17 16.37
CA GLY A 43 2.11 -18.13 15.32
C GLY A 43 2.00 -17.54 13.91
N MET A 44 0.87 -16.89 13.62
CA MET A 44 0.63 -16.23 12.32
C MET A 44 1.55 -15.04 12.07
N ILE A 45 2.00 -14.34 13.12
CA ILE A 45 3.02 -13.29 12.98
C ILE A 45 4.37 -13.93 12.63
N LYS A 46 4.72 -15.04 13.30
CA LYS A 46 5.99 -15.74 13.10
C LYS A 46 6.10 -16.37 11.70
N ASP A 47 5.01 -16.91 11.17
CA ASP A 47 4.99 -17.55 9.84
C ASP A 47 4.74 -16.58 8.67
N GLY A 48 4.47 -15.31 8.96
CA GLY A 48 4.25 -14.26 7.96
C GLY A 48 2.81 -14.15 7.45
N THR A 49 1.87 -14.97 7.93
CA THR A 49 0.43 -14.82 7.63
C THR A 49 -0.08 -13.45 8.07
N ILE A 50 0.33 -12.99 9.27
CA ILE A 50 0.17 -11.59 9.71
C ILE A 50 1.51 -10.89 9.49
N ARG A 51 1.61 -10.07 8.44
CA ARG A 51 2.83 -9.32 8.14
C ARG A 51 3.22 -8.32 9.23
N ARG A 52 2.23 -7.70 9.89
CA ARG A 52 2.44 -6.70 10.94
C ARG A 52 1.22 -6.60 11.84
N PHE A 53 1.44 -6.55 13.15
CA PHE A 53 0.46 -6.16 14.14
C PHE A 53 0.90 -4.83 14.79
N GLY A 54 0.10 -3.78 14.65
CA GLY A 54 0.43 -2.47 15.20
C GLY A 54 -0.43 -1.34 14.63
N ALA A 55 -0.16 -0.11 15.07
CA ALA A 55 -0.90 1.06 14.63
C ALA A 55 -0.59 1.43 13.17
N SER A 56 -1.64 1.80 12.44
CA SER A 56 -1.56 2.43 11.12
C SER A 56 -2.00 3.89 11.24
N ILE A 57 -1.17 4.82 10.77
CA ILE A 57 -1.44 6.26 10.81
C ILE A 57 -1.93 6.68 9.43
N GLY A 58 -3.02 7.45 9.38
CA GLY A 58 -3.51 7.99 8.11
C GLY A 58 -2.58 9.04 7.54
N HIS A 59 -2.11 8.86 6.30
CA HIS A 59 -1.20 9.81 5.62
C HIS A 59 -1.74 11.25 5.54
N ARG A 60 -3.07 11.44 5.45
CA ARG A 60 -3.67 12.78 5.47
C ARG A 60 -3.50 13.49 6.82
N ALA A 61 -3.48 12.72 7.92
CA ALA A 61 -3.30 13.27 9.26
C ALA A 61 -1.88 13.80 9.49
N ILE A 62 -0.92 13.40 8.66
CA ILE A 62 0.47 13.88 8.70
C ILE A 62 0.78 14.89 7.57
N GLY A 63 -0.25 15.47 6.94
CA GLY A 63 -0.09 16.56 5.98
C GLY A 63 0.19 16.16 4.53
N ILE A 64 0.18 14.87 4.19
CA ILE A 64 0.26 14.42 2.79
C ILE A 64 -1.10 14.61 2.14
N THR A 65 -1.22 15.66 1.32
CA THR A 65 -2.49 16.11 0.72
C THR A 65 -2.58 15.77 -0.77
N ALA A 66 -1.45 15.65 -1.48
CA ALA A 66 -1.41 15.34 -2.90
C ALA A 66 -0.89 13.92 -3.15
N ASN A 67 -1.63 13.17 -3.96
CA ASN A 67 -1.29 11.83 -4.40
C ASN A 67 -1.41 11.80 -5.92
N ALA A 68 -0.31 11.51 -6.59
CA ALA A 68 -0.23 11.46 -8.04
C ALA A 68 0.26 10.08 -8.49
N MET A 69 -0.51 9.43 -9.36
CA MET A 69 -0.02 8.28 -10.10
C MET A 69 0.62 8.80 -11.38
N CYS A 70 1.94 8.76 -11.46
CA CYS A 70 2.64 9.04 -12.71
C CYS A 70 2.79 7.74 -13.50
N THR A 71 2.50 7.82 -14.79
CA THR A 71 2.53 6.70 -15.73
C THR A 71 3.57 6.99 -16.79
N TRP A 72 4.45 6.04 -17.09
CA TRP A 72 5.65 6.24 -17.89
C TRP A 72 5.69 5.23 -19.03
N ASP A 73 6.04 5.70 -20.23
CA ASP A 73 6.27 4.84 -21.40
C ASP A 73 7.78 4.60 -21.52
N VAL A 74 8.22 3.48 -20.94
CA VAL A 74 9.64 3.12 -20.79
C VAL A 74 9.99 2.02 -21.79
N PRO A 75 11.09 2.12 -22.54
CA PRO A 75 11.57 1.01 -23.37
C PRO A 75 11.65 -0.30 -22.57
N ASP A 76 11.17 -1.41 -23.13
CA ASP A 76 11.02 -2.68 -22.40
C ASP A 76 12.36 -3.23 -21.87
N ASP A 77 13.45 -2.94 -22.58
CA ASP A 77 14.81 -3.29 -22.21
C ASP A 77 15.39 -2.44 -21.06
N LYS A 78 14.70 -1.36 -20.68
CA LYS A 78 15.16 -0.38 -19.66
C LYS A 78 14.28 -0.33 -18.41
N VAL A 79 13.21 -1.12 -18.34
CA VAL A 79 12.22 -1.02 -17.26
C VAL A 79 12.86 -1.20 -15.88
N GLU A 80 13.77 -2.17 -15.72
CA GLU A 80 14.42 -2.44 -14.44
C GLU A 80 15.36 -1.31 -14.02
N GLU A 81 16.22 -0.84 -14.93
CA GLU A 81 17.14 0.28 -14.70
C GLU A 81 16.38 1.57 -14.32
N VAL A 82 15.39 1.93 -15.15
CA VAL A 82 14.58 3.14 -14.94
C VAL A 82 13.75 3.01 -13.66
N GLY A 83 13.16 1.85 -13.41
CA GLY A 83 12.40 1.57 -12.19
C GLY A 83 13.23 1.72 -10.93
N ALA A 84 14.48 1.25 -10.93
CA ALA A 84 15.39 1.42 -9.80
C ALA A 84 15.71 2.90 -9.54
N ILE A 85 15.94 3.70 -10.58
CA ILE A 85 16.16 5.15 -10.45
C ILE A 85 14.90 5.82 -9.88
N MET A 86 13.73 5.52 -10.44
CA MET A 86 12.45 6.09 -10.01
C MET A 86 12.11 5.76 -8.55
N ALA A 87 12.34 4.51 -8.13
CA ALA A 87 12.10 4.07 -6.76
C ALA A 87 13.08 4.69 -5.74
N GLY A 88 14.19 5.27 -6.19
CA GLY A 88 15.15 5.97 -5.34
C GLY A 88 14.71 7.37 -4.89
N PHE A 89 13.66 7.93 -5.49
CA PHE A 89 13.11 9.23 -5.08
C PHE A 89 12.32 9.10 -3.78
N ALA A 90 12.59 9.98 -2.80
CA ALA A 90 11.97 9.91 -1.47
C ALA A 90 10.44 10.06 -1.50
N GLU A 91 9.93 10.76 -2.52
CA GLU A 91 8.50 11.01 -2.74
C GLU A 91 7.78 9.83 -3.40
N VAL A 92 8.52 8.85 -3.93
CA VAL A 92 7.99 7.66 -4.60
C VAL A 92 7.84 6.52 -3.60
N THR A 93 6.59 6.19 -3.24
CA THR A 93 6.33 5.08 -2.29
C THR A 93 6.22 3.72 -2.96
N HIS A 94 5.84 3.70 -4.23
CA HIS A 94 5.67 2.49 -5.01
C HIS A 94 6.08 2.75 -6.46
N CYS A 95 6.79 1.77 -7.03
CA CYS A 95 7.11 1.70 -8.45
C CYS A 95 6.70 0.32 -8.95
N TYR A 96 5.82 0.27 -9.96
CA TYR A 96 5.28 -0.99 -10.49
C TYR A 96 5.41 -1.04 -12.00
N GLU A 97 5.96 -2.14 -12.50
CA GLU A 97 5.82 -2.53 -13.90
C GLU A 97 4.41 -3.11 -14.14
N ARG A 98 3.80 -2.75 -15.26
CA ARG A 98 2.54 -3.31 -15.73
C ARG A 98 2.58 -3.54 -17.24
N PRO A 99 1.88 -4.55 -17.77
CA PRO A 99 1.80 -4.76 -19.21
C PRO A 99 1.08 -3.60 -19.92
N ARG A 100 1.49 -3.33 -21.17
CA ARG A 100 0.77 -2.43 -22.08
C ARG A 100 -0.46 -3.11 -22.66
N TYR A 101 -1.42 -2.30 -23.10
CA TYR A 101 -2.63 -2.75 -23.79
C TYR A 101 -2.95 -1.82 -24.98
N PRO A 102 -3.78 -2.23 -25.95
CA PRO A 102 -4.26 -1.34 -27.01
C PRO A 102 -4.90 -0.06 -26.42
N GLY A 103 -4.42 1.10 -26.85
CA GLY A 103 -4.86 2.40 -26.29
C GLY A 103 -4.18 2.80 -24.97
N TRP A 104 -3.30 1.95 -24.41
CA TRP A 104 -2.56 2.21 -23.18
C TRP A 104 -1.08 1.83 -23.31
N LYS A 105 -0.24 2.84 -23.57
CA LYS A 105 1.19 2.66 -23.84
C LYS A 105 2.10 2.69 -22.61
N TYR A 106 1.60 2.99 -21.41
CA TYR A 106 2.45 3.13 -20.23
C TYR A 106 2.69 1.78 -19.56
N ASN A 107 3.96 1.44 -19.30
CA ASN A 107 4.38 0.17 -18.70
C ASN A 107 5.03 0.32 -17.31
N LEU A 108 5.33 1.53 -16.86
CA LEU A 108 5.87 1.77 -15.51
C LEU A 108 5.05 2.84 -14.79
N PHE A 109 4.85 2.65 -13.48
CA PHE A 109 3.93 3.43 -12.67
C PHE A 109 4.62 3.86 -11.38
N THR A 110 4.67 5.15 -11.07
CA THR A 110 5.17 5.67 -9.79
C THR A 110 4.06 6.34 -8.99
N MET A 111 3.97 6.01 -7.71
CA MET A 111 3.07 6.69 -6.77
C MET A 111 3.84 7.79 -6.04
N ILE A 112 3.62 9.03 -6.47
CA ILE A 112 4.27 10.23 -5.93
C ILE A 112 3.36 10.85 -4.86
N HIS A 113 3.93 11.11 -3.69
CA HIS A 113 3.26 11.77 -2.58
C HIS A 113 3.95 13.09 -2.23
N SER A 114 3.17 14.17 -2.11
CA SER A 114 3.69 15.46 -1.69
C SER A 114 2.61 16.33 -1.03
N TYR A 115 2.97 17.58 -0.71
CA TYR A 115 2.13 18.57 -0.04
C TYR A 115 1.26 19.39 -1.00
N SER A 116 1.48 19.29 -2.32
CA SER A 116 0.67 20.00 -3.33
C SER A 116 0.75 19.30 -4.70
N ARG A 117 -0.16 19.66 -5.62
CA ARG A 117 -0.10 19.16 -7.01
C ARG A 117 1.15 19.66 -7.73
N GLN A 118 1.52 20.92 -7.50
CA GLN A 118 2.70 21.54 -8.11
C GLN A 118 3.99 20.84 -7.70
N GLU A 119 4.11 20.42 -6.44
CA GLU A 119 5.27 19.65 -5.98
C GLU A 119 5.29 18.25 -6.61
N CYS A 120 4.14 17.59 -6.77
CA CYS A 120 4.08 16.32 -7.51
C CYS A 120 4.53 16.48 -8.99
N GLU A 121 4.10 17.56 -9.66
CA GLU A 121 4.51 17.87 -11.03
C GLU A 121 6.02 18.12 -11.13
N LYS A 122 6.57 18.85 -10.16
CA LYS A 122 8.01 19.10 -10.05
C LYS A 122 8.79 17.78 -9.89
N VAL A 123 8.39 16.92 -8.98
CA VAL A 123 9.01 15.59 -8.78
C VAL A 123 8.91 14.74 -10.05
N ALA A 124 7.75 14.70 -10.73
CA ALA A 124 7.62 13.99 -11.99
C ALA A 124 8.57 14.54 -13.07
N LYS A 125 8.75 15.86 -13.13
CA LYS A 125 9.72 16.48 -14.04
C LYS A 125 11.17 16.11 -13.69
N GLU A 126 11.51 16.08 -12.41
CA GLU A 126 12.85 15.66 -11.94
C GLU A 126 13.13 14.19 -12.28
N ILE A 127 12.15 13.30 -12.07
CA ILE A 127 12.24 11.90 -12.49
C ILE A 127 12.42 11.79 -14.01
N SER A 128 11.65 12.55 -14.80
CA SER A 128 11.79 12.58 -16.26
C SER A 128 13.20 13.02 -16.70
N LEU A 129 13.79 14.00 -15.99
CA LEU A 129 15.14 14.46 -16.26
C LEU A 129 16.19 13.40 -15.89
N ALA A 130 16.05 12.76 -14.74
CA ALA A 130 17.00 11.77 -14.24
C ALA A 130 17.01 10.47 -15.06
N THR A 131 15.85 10.06 -15.57
CA THR A 131 15.68 8.81 -16.33
C THR A 131 15.76 9.00 -17.84
N GLY A 132 15.62 10.25 -18.32
CA GLY A 132 15.48 10.57 -19.74
C GLY A 132 14.12 10.22 -20.33
N ILE A 133 13.20 9.64 -19.56
CA ILE A 133 11.85 9.27 -20.04
C ILE A 133 10.99 10.53 -20.10
N ARG A 134 10.59 10.91 -21.31
CA ARG A 134 9.81 12.14 -21.58
C ARG A 134 8.32 11.89 -21.75
N ASP A 135 7.95 10.67 -22.08
CA ASP A 135 6.57 10.30 -22.33
C ASP A 135 5.95 9.77 -21.03
N TYR A 136 5.23 10.65 -20.35
CA TYR A 136 4.55 10.33 -19.11
C TYR A 136 3.27 11.15 -18.94
N SER A 137 2.36 10.63 -18.13
CA SER A 137 1.14 11.33 -17.73
C SER A 137 0.95 11.26 -16.22
N ILE A 138 0.51 12.37 -15.63
CA ILE A 138 0.23 12.48 -14.20
C ILE A 138 -1.28 12.37 -13.99
N LEU A 139 -1.69 11.37 -13.22
CA LEU A 139 -3.08 11.12 -12.87
C LEU A 139 -3.30 11.49 -11.40
N PHE A 140 -3.89 12.66 -11.18
CA PHE A 140 -4.27 13.09 -9.84
C PHE A 140 -5.56 12.42 -9.38
N SER A 141 -5.59 12.05 -8.11
CA SER A 141 -6.83 11.59 -7.48
C SER A 141 -7.78 12.77 -7.27
N GLU A 142 -8.87 12.83 -8.03
CA GLU A 142 -9.91 13.86 -7.88
C GLU A 142 -10.98 13.44 -6.85
N LYS A 143 -11.37 12.16 -6.87
CA LYS A 143 -12.40 11.61 -5.99
C LYS A 143 -12.08 10.18 -5.60
N GLU A 144 -12.27 9.87 -4.32
CA GLU A 144 -12.14 8.51 -3.80
C GLU A 144 -13.52 7.85 -3.78
N PHE A 145 -13.79 6.96 -4.75
CA PHE A 145 -15.07 6.25 -4.82
C PHE A 145 -15.15 5.08 -3.83
N LYS A 146 -14.02 4.43 -3.55
CA LYS A 146 -13.93 3.29 -2.62
C LYS A 146 -12.51 3.17 -2.06
N LYS A 147 -12.41 2.99 -0.74
CA LYS A 147 -11.16 2.68 -0.05
C LYS A 147 -11.42 1.69 1.07
N THR A 148 -11.17 0.42 0.78
CA THR A 148 -11.34 -0.69 1.70
C THR A 148 -10.18 -1.67 1.52
N GLY A 149 -9.68 -2.25 2.61
CA GLY A 149 -8.75 -3.37 2.51
C GLY A 149 -9.37 -4.59 1.83
N VAL A 150 -8.54 -5.52 1.39
CA VAL A 150 -9.00 -6.86 0.98
C VAL A 150 -9.54 -7.55 2.23
N ARG A 151 -10.76 -8.10 2.15
CA ARG A 151 -11.43 -8.80 3.25
C ARG A 151 -11.40 -10.31 3.02
N LEU A 152 -11.29 -11.07 4.12
CA LEU A 152 -11.25 -12.54 4.15
C LEU A 152 -12.63 -13.18 4.29
#